data_AF-A0A2C5WY74-F1
#
_entry.id   AF-A0A2C5WY74-F1
#
_cell.length_a   1.000
_cell.length_b   1.000
_cell.length_c   1.000
_cell.angle_alpha   90.00
_cell.angle_beta   90.00
_cell.angle_gamma   90.00
#
_symmetry.space_group_name_H-M   'P 1'
#
loop_
_entity.id
_entity.type
_entity.pdbx_description
1 polymer ?
#
loop_
_entity_poly.entity_id
_entity_poly.type
_entity_poly.pdbx_seq_one_letter_code
_entity_poly.pdbx_strand_id
1 'polypeptide(L)'
;MEGFCLLTQGSLYAMPQYTNVFGRPRPNGTGTTGDKNEIPGNIQVIIAMGQTIGQMGGLTIAGYATDTLGFRKTAMLGFSWIISWTFAFFFARNLTHIILAQTFTGIGWGIFQTLGPSYANDIAPESLRPYATMWTNVCWIIGQIMGSAMMRGILDVKGDIS
;
A
#
# COMPACT_ATOMS: atom_id res chain seq x y z
N MET A 1 -8.21 -2.86 0.02
CA MET A 1 -7.05 -2.80 -0.90
C MET A 1 -5.79 -2.36 -0.16
N GLU A 2 -5.84 -1.23 0.56
CA GLU A 2 -4.70 -0.73 1.34
C GLU A 2 -4.19 -1.74 2.40
N GLY A 3 -5.08 -2.35 3.19
CA GLY A 3 -4.69 -3.39 4.16
C GLY A 3 -4.08 -4.68 3.56
N PHE A 4 -4.42 -5.00 2.31
CA PHE A 4 -3.77 -6.11 1.59
C PHE A 4 -2.33 -5.72 1.23
N CYS A 5 -2.15 -4.59 0.56
CA CYS A 5 -0.84 -4.13 0.11
C CYS A 5 0.14 -3.90 1.26
N LEU A 6 -0.31 -3.31 2.38
CA LEU A 6 0.56 -3.08 3.55
C LEU A 6 1.11 -4.39 4.13
N LEU A 7 0.27 -5.41 4.28
CA LEU A 7 0.72 -6.70 4.81
C LEU A 7 1.58 -7.46 3.81
N THR A 8 1.22 -7.42 2.52
CA THR A 8 2.03 -8.05 1.48
C THR A 8 3.41 -7.40 1.43
N GLN A 9 3.51 -6.07 1.52
CA GLN A 9 4.79 -5.35 1.53
C GLN A 9 5.61 -5.63 2.80
N GLY A 10 4.99 -5.59 3.98
CA GLY A 10 5.69 -5.95 5.23
C GLY A 10 6.23 -7.38 5.20
N SER A 11 5.49 -8.30 4.57
CA SER A 11 5.92 -9.68 4.41
C SER A 11 6.94 -9.88 3.28
N LEU A 12 6.91 -9.05 2.23
CA LEU A 12 7.92 -9.05 1.16
C LEU A 12 9.31 -8.69 1.70
N TYR A 13 9.40 -7.78 2.69
CA TYR A 13 10.68 -7.47 3.34
C TYR A 13 11.30 -8.66 4.08
N ALA A 14 10.50 -9.64 4.47
CA ALA A 14 10.98 -10.85 5.14
C ALA A 14 11.38 -11.97 4.16
N MET A 15 11.11 -11.83 2.85
CA MET A 15 11.46 -12.86 1.87
C MET A 15 12.96 -12.82 1.52
N PRO A 16 13.66 -13.97 1.50
CA PRO A 16 15.07 -14.02 1.14
C PRO A 16 15.30 -13.62 -0.33
N GLN A 17 14.35 -13.89 -1.22
CA GLN A 17 14.35 -13.49 -2.63
C GLN A 17 14.45 -11.97 -2.82
N TYR A 18 13.54 -11.23 -2.16
CA TYR A 18 13.48 -9.78 -2.24
C TYR A 18 14.71 -9.14 -1.59
N THR A 19 15.24 -9.80 -0.56
CA THR A 19 16.40 -9.32 0.16
C THR A 19 17.73 -9.60 -0.56
N ASN A 20 17.79 -10.61 -1.42
CA ASN A 20 18.96 -10.85 -2.27
C ASN A 20 19.09 -9.83 -3.42
N VAL A 21 17.97 -9.31 -3.92
CA VAL A 21 17.95 -8.32 -5.01
C VAL A 21 18.15 -6.88 -4.49
N PHE A 22 17.59 -6.57 -3.32
CA PHE A 22 17.50 -5.20 -2.80
C PHE A 22 18.22 -4.97 -1.46
N GLY A 23 18.74 -6.02 -0.83
CA GLY A 23 19.48 -5.94 0.42
C GLY A 23 20.91 -5.41 0.21
N ARG A 24 21.44 -4.76 1.24
CA ARG A 24 22.87 -4.39 1.31
C ARG A 24 23.54 -5.27 2.38
N PRO A 25 24.80 -5.70 2.19
CA PRO A 25 25.53 -6.42 3.22
C PRO A 25 25.70 -5.53 4.45
N ARG A 26 25.42 -6.08 5.64
CA ARG A 26 25.45 -5.37 6.92
C ARG A 26 26.92 -5.03 7.28
N PRO A 27 27.29 -3.76 7.47
CA PRO A 27 28.63 -3.41 7.91
C PRO A 27 28.71 -3.50 9.44
N ASN A 28 29.47 -4.47 9.96
CA ASN A 28 29.76 -4.77 11.39
C ASN A 28 28.59 -5.44 12.14
N GLY A 29 28.61 -6.69 12.62
CA GLY A 29 29.66 -7.69 12.85
C GLY A 29 29.36 -8.37 14.19
N THR A 30 29.14 -9.70 14.20
CA THR A 30 29.37 -10.72 15.27
C THR A 30 28.29 -11.81 15.25
N GLY A 31 28.71 -13.03 14.92
CA GLY A 31 28.16 -14.24 15.53
C GLY A 31 26.99 -14.95 14.84
N THR A 32 27.34 -16.07 14.20
CA THR A 32 26.54 -17.30 14.01
C THR A 32 25.41 -17.33 12.97
N THR A 33 25.76 -17.98 11.85
CA THR A 33 24.91 -18.83 11.00
C THR A 33 23.96 -18.11 10.02
N GLY A 34 24.52 -17.77 8.86
CA GLY A 34 23.80 -17.48 7.61
C GLY A 34 23.68 -15.99 7.33
N ASP A 35 24.58 -15.46 6.49
CA ASP A 35 24.58 -14.09 5.98
C ASP A 35 23.24 -13.74 5.31
N LYS A 36 22.27 -13.30 6.11
CA LYS A 36 21.05 -12.72 5.62
C LYS A 36 21.38 -11.27 5.29
N ASN A 37 21.52 -10.98 3.99
CA ASN A 37 21.22 -9.65 3.49
C ASN A 37 19.91 -9.21 4.16
N GLU A 38 19.83 -7.98 4.65
CA GLU A 38 18.61 -7.40 5.22
C GLU A 38 18.38 -6.06 4.55
N ILE A 39 17.11 -5.72 4.29
CA ILE A 39 16.79 -4.39 3.77
C ILE A 39 17.05 -3.38 4.90
N PRO A 40 17.91 -2.37 4.70
CA PRO A 40 18.23 -1.42 5.75
C PRO A 40 16.94 -0.76 6.30
N GLY A 41 16.78 -0.80 7.62
CA GLY A 41 15.56 -0.32 8.30
C GLY A 41 15.17 1.11 7.93
N ASN A 42 16.15 1.97 7.62
CA ASN A 42 15.91 3.33 7.14
C ASN A 42 15.02 3.36 5.87
N ILE A 43 15.28 2.49 4.89
CA ILE A 43 14.49 2.44 3.66
C ILE A 43 13.07 1.93 3.94
N GLN A 44 12.91 0.94 4.83
CA GLN A 44 11.58 0.43 5.19
C GLN A 44 10.72 1.53 5.81
N VAL A 45 11.31 2.35 6.69
CA VAL A 45 10.65 3.51 7.29
C VAL A 45 10.33 4.58 6.23
N ILE A 46 11.27 4.87 5.32
CA ILE A 46 11.03 5.84 4.23
C ILE A 46 9.87 5.40 3.34
N ILE A 47 9.77 4.11 3.00
CA ILE A 47 8.66 3.62 2.18
C ILE A 47 7.33 3.76 2.94
N ALA A 48 7.28 3.35 4.21
CA ALA A 48 6.08 3.44 5.04
C ALA A 48 5.63 4.91 5.25
N MET A 49 6.56 5.80 5.57
CA MET A 49 6.27 7.22 5.75
C MET A 49 5.93 7.92 4.43
N GLY A 50 6.56 7.53 3.33
CA GLY A 50 6.24 8.01 1.98
C GLY A 50 4.80 7.69 1.59
N GLN A 51 4.30 6.49 1.94
CA GLN A 51 2.89 6.14 1.75
C GLN A 51 1.96 7.06 2.53
N THR A 52 2.25 7.28 3.81
CA THR A 52 1.42 8.16 4.66
C THR A 52 1.39 9.58 4.14
N ILE A 53 2.55 10.14 3.74
CA ILE A 53 2.64 11.48 3.16
C ILE A 53 1.83 11.55 1.86
N GLY A 54 1.93 10.52 1.00
CA GLY A 54 1.12 10.40 -0.21
C GLY A 54 -0.38 10.41 0.09
N GLN A 55 -0.82 9.64 1.09
CA GLN A 55 -2.23 9.60 1.50
C GLN A 55 -2.74 10.96 1.99
N MET A 56 -1.95 11.69 2.79
CA MET A 56 -2.32 13.04 3.24
C MET A 56 -2.48 14.02 2.07
N GLY A 57 -1.56 13.96 1.10
CA GLY A 57 -1.65 14.74 -0.13
C GLY A 57 -2.91 14.39 -0.94
N GLY A 58 -3.19 13.08 -1.08
CA GLY A 58 -4.38 12.56 -1.74
C GLY A 58 -5.68 13.01 -1.09
N LEU A 59 -5.74 13.02 0.24
CA LEU A 59 -6.90 13.48 1.01
C LEU A 59 -7.26 14.93 0.68
N THR A 60 -6.24 15.79 0.62
CA THR A 60 -6.38 17.23 0.38
C THR A 60 -6.82 17.51 -1.06
N ILE A 61 -6.18 16.81 -2.03
CA ILE A 61 -6.53 16.91 -3.44
C ILE A 61 -7.94 16.38 -3.69
N ALA A 62 -8.31 15.26 -3.03
CA ALA A 62 -9.63 14.67 -3.16
C ALA A 62 -10.71 15.67 -2.75
N GLY A 63 -10.57 16.33 -1.59
CA GLY A 63 -11.54 17.32 -1.11
C GLY A 63 -11.79 18.41 -2.16
N TYR A 64 -10.72 19.05 -2.64
CA TYR A 64 -10.83 20.08 -3.68
C TYR A 64 -11.39 19.55 -5.01
N ALA A 65 -11.00 18.35 -5.42
CA ALA A 65 -11.46 17.73 -6.65
C ALA A 65 -12.94 17.29 -6.57
N THR A 66 -13.43 16.83 -5.43
CA THR A 66 -14.86 16.53 -5.24
C THR A 66 -15.72 17.78 -5.33
N ASP A 67 -15.27 18.90 -4.76
CA ASP A 67 -16.02 20.16 -4.78
C ASP A 67 -16.10 20.76 -6.18
N THR A 68 -15.07 20.57 -7.01
CA THR A 68 -14.96 21.21 -8.34
C THR A 68 -15.39 20.32 -9.50
N LEU A 69 -15.03 19.02 -9.50
CA LEU A 69 -15.33 18.08 -10.61
C LEU A 69 -16.53 17.16 -10.34
N GLY A 70 -17.01 17.11 -9.09
CA GLY A 70 -18.08 16.24 -8.66
C GLY A 70 -17.65 14.77 -8.48
N PHE A 71 -18.44 14.05 -7.69
CA PHE A 71 -18.10 12.72 -7.18
C PHE A 71 -17.68 11.70 -8.24
N ARG A 72 -18.46 11.59 -9.33
CA ARG A 72 -18.28 10.53 -10.34
C ARG A 72 -16.97 10.67 -11.12
N LYS A 73 -16.57 11.90 -11.46
CA LYS A 73 -15.34 12.16 -12.22
C LYS A 73 -14.11 11.98 -11.34
N THR A 74 -14.18 12.43 -10.08
CA THR A 74 -13.09 12.25 -9.11
C THR A 74 -12.85 10.77 -8.83
N ALA A 75 -13.90 9.95 -8.72
CA ALA A 75 -13.76 8.50 -8.59
C ALA A 75 -13.09 7.85 -9.82
N MET A 76 -13.53 8.18 -11.04
CA MET A 76 -12.93 7.63 -12.28
C MET A 76 -11.44 8.00 -12.42
N LEU A 77 -11.10 9.25 -12.12
CA LEU A 77 -9.71 9.72 -12.14
C LEU A 77 -8.88 8.99 -11.07
N GLY A 78 -9.41 8.84 -9.85
CA GLY A 78 -8.76 8.09 -8.77
C GLY A 78 -8.48 6.64 -9.14
N PHE A 79 -9.44 5.95 -9.78
CA PHE A 79 -9.25 4.56 -10.22
C PHE A 79 -8.18 4.46 -11.29
N SER A 80 -8.22 5.35 -12.30
CA SER A 80 -7.20 5.38 -13.36
C SER A 80 -5.79 5.65 -12.82
N TRP A 81 -5.68 6.52 -11.81
CA TRP A 81 -4.42 6.89 -11.17
C TRP A 81 -3.79 5.72 -10.40
N ILE A 82 -4.59 5.01 -9.60
CA ILE A 82 -4.12 3.83 -8.87
C ILE A 82 -3.65 2.74 -9.83
N ILE A 83 -4.42 2.48 -10.89
CA ILE A 83 -4.08 1.43 -11.85
C ILE A 83 -2.72 1.73 -12.48
N SER A 84 -2.53 2.96 -12.96
CA SER A 84 -1.27 3.39 -13.61
C SER A 84 -0.05 3.22 -12.69
N TRP A 85 -0.14 3.69 -11.44
CA TRP A 85 1.00 3.60 -10.51
C TRP A 85 1.21 2.20 -9.91
N THR A 86 0.16 1.38 -9.83
CA THR A 86 0.29 -0.03 -9.47
C THR A 86 1.10 -0.80 -10.52
N PHE A 87 0.86 -0.56 -11.81
CA PHE A 87 1.69 -1.14 -12.86
C PHE A 87 3.15 -0.70 -12.74
N ALA A 88 3.41 0.57 -12.50
CA ALA A 88 4.76 1.09 -12.30
C ALA A 88 5.48 0.43 -11.11
N PHE A 89 4.75 0.09 -10.04
CA PHE A 89 5.30 -0.65 -8.89
C PHE A 89 5.77 -2.06 -9.27
N PHE A 90 5.01 -2.80 -10.08
CA PHE A 90 5.39 -4.15 -10.52
C PHE A 90 6.63 -4.18 -11.43
N PHE A 91 6.85 -3.13 -12.23
CA PHE A 91 8.02 -3.02 -13.11
C PHE A 91 9.23 -2.34 -12.46
N ALA A 92 9.16 -1.99 -11.16
CA ALA A 92 10.21 -1.25 -10.50
C ALA A 92 11.48 -2.10 -10.30
N ARG A 93 12.59 -1.67 -10.90
CA ARG A 93 13.92 -2.33 -10.79
C ARG A 93 14.85 -1.74 -9.73
N ASN A 94 14.47 -0.61 -9.10
CA ASN A 94 15.32 0.13 -8.16
C ASN A 94 14.54 0.53 -6.91
N LEU A 95 15.19 0.55 -5.73
CA LEU A 95 14.60 1.02 -4.47
C LEU A 95 13.91 2.38 -4.59
N THR A 96 14.57 3.35 -5.24
CA THR A 96 14.04 4.71 -5.39
C THR A 96 12.76 4.74 -6.23
N HIS A 97 12.67 3.88 -7.25
CA HIS A 97 11.46 3.76 -8.06
C HIS A 97 10.32 3.15 -7.25
N ILE A 98 10.61 2.18 -6.39
CA ILE A 98 9.63 1.59 -5.47
C ILE A 98 9.10 2.67 -4.52
N ILE A 99 9.98 3.44 -3.87
CA ILE A 99 9.59 4.53 -2.96
C ILE A 99 8.68 5.56 -3.65
N LEU A 100 9.04 6.00 -4.86
CA LEU A 100 8.23 6.94 -5.64
C LEU A 100 6.87 6.34 -6.01
N ALA A 101 6.85 5.16 -6.64
CA ALA A 101 5.62 4.49 -7.04
C ALA A 101 4.69 4.26 -5.84
N GLN A 102 5.26 3.92 -4.69
CA GLN A 102 4.54 3.72 -3.44
C GLN A 102 3.92 5.01 -2.89
N THR A 103 4.66 6.12 -2.97
CA THR A 103 4.19 7.44 -2.54
C THR A 103 3.05 7.93 -3.45
N PHE A 104 3.20 7.80 -4.77
CA PHE A 104 2.17 8.17 -5.74
C PHE A 104 0.92 7.28 -5.66
N THR A 105 1.09 5.98 -5.38
CA THR A 105 -0.03 5.07 -5.12
C THR A 105 -0.75 5.46 -3.81
N GLY A 106 0.00 5.92 -2.80
CA GLY A 106 -0.55 6.46 -1.55
C GLY A 106 -1.51 7.63 -1.78
N ILE A 107 -1.21 8.53 -2.73
CA ILE A 107 -2.13 9.62 -3.13
C ILE A 107 -3.47 9.05 -3.61
N GLY A 108 -3.42 8.02 -4.44
CA GLY A 108 -4.62 7.32 -4.90
C GLY A 108 -5.42 6.74 -3.73
N TRP A 109 -4.76 6.06 -2.78
CA TRP A 109 -5.44 5.50 -1.60
C TRP A 109 -6.11 6.57 -0.74
N GLY A 110 -5.46 7.71 -0.53
CA GLY A 110 -6.05 8.85 0.19
C GLY A 110 -7.33 9.37 -0.47
N ILE A 111 -7.37 9.41 -1.80
CA ILE A 111 -8.57 9.81 -2.56
C ILE A 111 -9.72 8.82 -2.35
N PHE A 112 -9.45 7.51 -2.33
CA PHE A 112 -10.50 6.52 -2.06
C PHE A 112 -11.02 6.56 -0.63
N GLN A 113 -10.14 6.87 0.32
CA GLN A 113 -10.49 6.93 1.73
C GLN A 113 -11.49 8.05 2.04
N THR A 114 -11.46 9.16 1.30
CA THR A 114 -12.45 10.26 1.45
C THR A 114 -13.71 10.04 0.62
N LEU A 115 -13.57 9.56 -0.61
CA LEU A 115 -14.72 9.38 -1.51
C LEU A 115 -15.76 8.42 -0.93
N GLY A 116 -15.34 7.27 -0.37
CA GLY A 116 -16.25 6.28 0.20
C GLY A 116 -17.21 6.83 1.25
N PRO A 117 -16.72 7.39 2.37
CA PRO A 117 -17.57 7.95 3.42
C PRO A 117 -18.34 9.21 2.97
N SER A 118 -17.76 10.08 2.14
CA SER A 118 -18.48 11.26 1.63
C SER A 118 -19.71 10.86 0.80
N TYR A 119 -19.59 9.84 -0.05
CA TYR A 119 -20.73 9.32 -0.81
C TYR A 119 -21.78 8.65 0.07
N ALA A 120 -21.34 7.87 1.06
CA ALA A 120 -22.24 7.24 2.00
C ALA A 120 -23.01 8.28 2.83
N ASN A 121 -22.39 9.41 3.16
CA ASN A 121 -23.04 10.51 3.85
C ASN A 121 -24.18 11.14 3.04
N ASP A 122 -24.00 11.26 1.72
CA ASP A 122 -24.99 11.87 0.82
C ASP A 122 -26.21 10.97 0.56
N ILE A 123 -26.07 9.65 0.73
CA ILE A 123 -27.10 8.66 0.35
C ILE A 123 -27.74 7.98 1.56
N ALA A 124 -27.00 7.81 2.66
CA ALA A 124 -27.49 7.06 3.80
C ALA A 124 -28.33 7.95 4.75
N PRO A 125 -29.44 7.43 5.30
CA PRO A 125 -30.12 8.07 6.42
C PRO A 125 -29.19 8.13 7.64
N GLU A 126 -29.35 9.17 8.47
CA GLU A 126 -28.43 9.55 9.54
C GLU A 126 -28.11 8.41 10.54
N SER A 127 -29.07 7.52 10.78
CA SER A 127 -28.93 6.34 11.64
C SER A 127 -28.10 5.20 11.04
N LEU A 128 -27.95 5.11 9.71
CA LEU A 128 -27.13 4.09 9.04
C LEU A 128 -25.70 4.54 8.72
N ARG A 129 -25.46 5.84 8.76
CA ARG A 129 -24.15 6.47 8.49
C ARG A 129 -22.97 5.81 9.26
N PRO A 130 -23.06 5.53 10.58
CA PRO A 130 -21.96 4.85 11.29
C PRO A 130 -21.70 3.42 10.81
N TYR A 131 -22.71 2.69 10.32
CA TYR A 131 -22.52 1.35 9.78
C TYR A 131 -21.71 1.35 8.48
N ALA A 132 -21.91 2.36 7.63
CA ALA A 132 -21.13 2.53 6.40
C ALA A 132 -19.64 2.80 6.69
N THR A 133 -19.33 3.59 7.73
CA THR A 133 -17.95 3.84 8.15
C THR A 133 -17.29 2.60 8.76
N MET A 134 -18.07 1.79 9.48
CA MET A 134 -17.61 0.51 10.02
C MET A 134 -17.28 -0.49 8.90
N TRP A 135 -18.02 -0.45 7.79
CA TRP A 135 -17.78 -1.32 6.63
C TRP A 135 -16.39 -1.12 6.01
N THR A 136 -15.88 0.12 5.96
CA THR A 136 -14.50 0.39 5.50
C THR A 136 -13.47 -0.33 6.37
N ASN A 137 -13.65 -0.35 7.69
CA ASN A 137 -12.77 -1.07 8.62
C ASN A 137 -12.84 -2.58 8.41
N VAL A 138 -14.04 -3.13 8.16
CA VAL A 138 -14.20 -4.55 7.82
C VAL A 138 -13.49 -4.90 6.51
N CYS A 139 -13.64 -4.08 5.47
CA CYS A 139 -12.93 -4.24 4.19
C CYS A 139 -11.40 -4.21 4.37
N TRP A 140 -10.91 -3.43 5.32
CA TRP A 140 -9.49 -3.37 5.66
C TRP A 140 -9.00 -4.68 6.27
N ILE A 141 -9.72 -5.19 7.28
CA ILE A 141 -9.41 -6.46 7.94
C ILE A 141 -9.48 -7.64 6.96
N ILE A 142 -10.49 -7.69 6.09
CA ILE A 142 -10.60 -8.73 5.06
C ILE A 142 -9.39 -8.68 4.12
N GLY A 143 -8.97 -7.48 3.71
CA GLY A 143 -7.75 -7.30 2.90
C GLY A 143 -6.50 -7.81 3.61
N GLN A 144 -6.39 -7.57 4.90
CA GLN A 144 -5.29 -8.08 5.71
C GLN A 144 -5.30 -9.61 5.81
N ILE A 145 -6.45 -10.21 6.07
CA ILE A 145 -6.60 -11.67 6.13
C ILE A 145 -6.16 -12.30 4.80
N MET A 146 -6.62 -11.76 3.66
CA MET A 146 -6.19 -12.21 2.33
C MET A 146 -4.68 -12.08 2.12
N GLY A 147 -4.08 -10.95 2.51
CA GLY A 147 -2.63 -10.73 2.40
C GLY A 147 -1.83 -11.74 3.21
N SER A 148 -2.27 -12.00 4.44
CA SER A 148 -1.65 -13.00 5.30
C SER A 148 -1.83 -14.44 4.79
N ALA A 149 -2.98 -14.76 4.19
CA ALA A 149 -3.26 -16.07 3.60
C ALA A 149 -2.38 -16.32 2.37
N MET A 150 -2.24 -15.32 1.49
CA MET A 150 -1.34 -15.41 0.34
C MET A 150 0.12 -15.60 0.77
N MET A 151 0.58 -14.88 1.79
CA MET A 151 1.94 -15.02 2.31
C MET A 151 2.21 -16.40 2.89
N ARG A 152 1.25 -16.98 3.63
CA ARG A 152 1.35 -18.38 4.07
C ARG A 152 1.41 -19.35 2.90
N GLY A 153 0.65 -19.10 1.83
CA GLY A 153 0.70 -19.92 0.62
C GLY A 153 2.03 -19.84 -0.13
N ILE A 154 2.68 -18.68 -0.15
CA ILE A 154 3.97 -18.48 -0.83
C ILE A 154 5.14 -19.08 -0.02
N LEU A 155 5.07 -19.11 1.31
CA LEU A 155 6.10 -19.71 2.15
C LEU A 155 6.28 -21.22 1.92
N ASP A 156 5.25 -21.92 1.42
CA ASP A 156 5.29 -23.33 1.07
C ASP A 156 5.79 -23.57 -0.37
N VAL A 157 5.86 -22.52 -1.19
CA VAL A 157 6.33 -22.58 -2.58
C VAL A 157 7.82 -22.23 -2.63
N LYS A 158 8.67 -23.26 -2.79
CA LYS A 158 10.09 -23.12 -3.15
C LYS A 158 10.20 -22.59 -4.59
N GLY A 159 10.10 -21.27 -4.76
CA GLY A 159 10.35 -20.60 -6.03
C GLY A 159 11.80 -20.10 -6.13
N ASP A 160 12.60 -20.76 -6.96
CA ASP A 160 13.85 -20.21 -7.51
C ASP A 160 13.49 -19.10 -8.50
N ILE A 161 13.89 -17.87 -8.19
CA ILE A 161 13.91 -16.78 -9.17
C ILE A 161 15.34 -16.66 -9.69
N SER A 162 15.57 -17.31 -10.85
CA SER A 162 16.74 -17.10 -11.71
C SER A 162 16.64 -15.78 -12.47
#